data_AF-A0A837IDH7-F1
#
_entry.id   AF-A0A837IDH7-F1
#
_cell.length_a   1.000
_cell.length_b   1.000
_cell.length_c   1.000
_cell.angle_alpha   90.00
_cell.angle_beta   90.00
_cell.angle_gamma   90.00
#
_symmetry.space_group_name_H-M   'P 1'
#
loop_
_entity.id
_entity.type
_entity.pdbx_description
1 polymer ?
#
loop_
_entity_poly.entity_id
_entity_poly.type
_entity_poly.pdbx_seq_one_letter_code
_entity_poly.pdbx_strand_id
1 'polypeptide(L)' 'MKLWTEIKPYFNRTNLLIGFMFGLFFVVVSVVSLGRLTWPALALLAICTVGAPLFRYRDVELEKNFKDRL' A
#
# COMPACT_ATOMS: atom_id res chain seq x y z
N MET A 1 -0.73 4.69 20.99
CA MET A 1 -2.04 5.09 20.41
C MET A 1 -1.95 6.26 19.43
N LYS A 2 -1.04 7.23 19.59
CA LYS A 2 -0.85 8.39 18.66
C LYS A 2 -0.59 8.01 17.19
N LEU A 3 0.28 7.02 16.94
CA LEU A 3 0.65 6.60 15.58
C LEU A 3 -0.57 6.15 14.75
N TRP A 4 -1.50 5.40 15.35
CA TRP A 4 -2.69 4.94 14.65
C TRP A 4 -3.62 6.10 14.26
N THR A 5 -3.80 7.08 15.14
CA THR A 5 -4.60 8.29 14.84
C THR A 5 -4.01 9.13 13.71
N GLU A 6 -2.68 9.14 13.56
CA GLU A 6 -1.98 9.86 12.49
C GLU A 6 -2.08 9.13 11.15
N ILE A 7 -2.02 7.80 11.15
CA ILE A 7 -2.06 6.99 9.93
C ILE A 7 -3.50 6.70 9.45
N LYS A 8 -4.48 6.62 10.37
CA LYS A 8 -5.91 6.35 10.08
C LYS A 8 -6.49 7.13 8.90
N PRO A 9 -6.31 8.46 8.74
CA PRO A 9 -6.86 9.20 7.60
C PRO A 9 -6.33 8.73 6.23
N TYR A 10 -5.17 8.09 6.19
CA TYR A 10 -4.58 7.55 4.96
C TYR A 10 -5.18 6.20 4.56
N PHE A 11 -5.79 5.47 5.51
CA PHE A 11 -6.56 4.24 5.27
C PHE A 11 -7.98 4.56 4.74
N ASN A 12 -8.07 5.42 3.75
CA ASN A 12 -9.33 5.71 3.06
C ASN A 12 -9.63 4.63 2.00
N ARG A 13 -10.89 4.54 1.55
CA ARG A 13 -11.30 3.56 0.53
C ARG A 13 -10.46 3.66 -0.74
N THR A 14 -10.13 4.87 -1.18
CA THR A 14 -9.38 5.09 -2.42
C THR A 14 -7.96 4.51 -2.36
N ASN A 15 -7.21 4.75 -1.29
CA ASN A 15 -5.84 4.26 -1.12
C ASN A 15 -5.81 2.75 -0.91
N LEU A 16 -6.78 2.20 -0.19
CA LEU A 16 -6.97 0.75 -0.06
C LEU A 16 -7.28 0.12 -1.42
N LEU A 17 -8.15 0.75 -2.22
CA LEU A 17 -8.49 0.28 -3.57
C LEU A 17 -7.28 0.33 -4.49
N ILE A 18 -6.48 1.39 -4.43
CA ILE A 18 -5.23 1.53 -5.19
C ILE A 18 -4.27 0.39 -4.83
N GLY A 19 -4.00 0.18 -3.54
CA GLY A 19 -3.14 -0.91 -3.08
C GLY A 19 -3.66 -2.29 -3.49
N PHE A 20 -4.97 -2.49 -3.42
CA PHE A 20 -5.63 -3.73 -3.85
C PHE A 20 -5.50 -3.98 -5.35
N MET A 21 -5.70 -2.94 -6.18
CA MET A 21 -5.53 -3.03 -7.65
C MET A 21 -4.10 -3.39 -8.04
N PHE A 22 -3.10 -2.77 -7.39
CA PHE A 22 -1.70 -3.13 -7.60
C PHE A 22 -1.40 -4.57 -7.18
N GLY A 23 -1.89 -5.00 -6.02
CA GLY A 23 -1.73 -6.38 -5.57
C GLY A 23 -2.40 -7.40 -6.50
N LEU A 24 -3.60 -7.08 -7.01
CA LEU A 24 -4.32 -7.92 -7.97
C LEU A 24 -3.55 -8.08 -9.27
N PHE A 25 -2.95 -6.99 -9.77
CA PHE A 25 -2.10 -7.06 -10.94
C PHE A 25 -0.94 -8.06 -10.75
N PHE A 26 -0.26 -8.03 -9.60
CA PHE A 26 0.78 -9.00 -9.28
C PHE A 26 0.26 -10.44 -9.19
N VAL A 27 -0.93 -10.64 -8.64
CA VAL A 27 -1.57 -11.96 -8.60
C VAL A 27 -1.84 -12.47 -10.02
N VAL A 28 -2.40 -11.63 -10.89
CA VAL A 28 -2.66 -11.97 -12.29
C VAL A 28 -1.36 -12.32 -13.02
N VAL A 29 -0.32 -11.49 -12.89
CA VAL A 29 1.00 -11.76 -13.49
C VAL A 29 1.59 -13.08 -12.97
N SER A 30 1.47 -13.34 -11.66
CA SER A 30 1.96 -14.59 -11.07
C SER A 30 1.22 -15.81 -11.61
N VAL A 31 -0.12 -15.75 -11.73
CA VAL A 31 -0.93 -16.84 -12.29
C VAL A 31 -0.62 -17.04 -13.77
N VAL A 32 -0.47 -15.98 -14.55
CA VAL A 32 -0.14 -16.06 -15.98
C VAL A 32 1.26 -16.64 -16.19
N SER A 33 2.23 -16.28 -15.35
CA SER A 33 3.62 -16.73 -15.50
C SER A 33 3.89 -18.13 -14.96
N LEU A 34 3.28 -18.51 -13.84
CA LEU A 34 3.53 -19.78 -13.14
C LEU A 34 2.41 -20.81 -13.32
N GLY A 35 1.30 -20.42 -13.97
CA GLY A 35 0.11 -21.25 -14.20
C GLY A 35 -0.66 -21.63 -12.93
N ARG A 36 -0.29 -21.08 -11.76
CA ARG A 36 -0.86 -21.45 -10.46
C ARG A 36 -0.91 -20.23 -9.54
N LEU A 37 -1.94 -20.18 -8.70
CA LEU A 37 -2.01 -19.23 -7.61
C LEU A 37 -0.96 -19.63 -6.56
N THR A 38 0.01 -18.76 -6.31
CA THR A 38 1.07 -19.03 -5.36
C THR A 38 0.84 -18.24 -4.07
N TRP A 39 1.14 -18.85 -2.92
CA TRP A 39 1.09 -18.19 -1.61
C TRP A 39 1.81 -16.82 -1.57
N PRO A 40 2.99 -16.65 -2.21
CA PRO A 40 3.64 -15.33 -2.30
C PRO A 40 2.80 -14.26 -2.99
N ALA A 41 2.03 -14.62 -4.03
CA ALA A 41 1.17 -13.67 -4.73
C ALA A 41 0.02 -13.17 -3.85
N LEU A 42 -0.58 -14.07 -3.05
CA LEU A 42 -1.60 -13.72 -2.06
C LEU A 42 -1.03 -12.85 -0.93
N ALA A 43 0.20 -13.15 -0.47
CA ALA A 43 0.88 -12.32 0.52
C ALA A 43 1.15 -10.91 -0.03
N LEU A 44 1.60 -10.81 -1.29
CA LEU A 44 1.83 -9.53 -1.96
C LEU A 44 0.55 -8.71 -2.10
N LEU A 45 -0.60 -9.34 -2.37
CA LEU A 45 -1.89 -8.65 -2.40
C LEU A 45 -2.18 -7.94 -1.07
N ALA A 46 -2.02 -8.64 0.05
CA ALA A 46 -2.23 -8.06 1.38
C ALA A 46 -1.21 -6.94 1.67
N ILE A 47 0.06 -7.16 1.33
CA ILE A 47 1.13 -6.18 1.52
C ILE A 47 0.87 -4.91 0.71
N CYS A 48 0.49 -5.01 -0.57
CA CYS A 48 0.20 -3.84 -1.40
C CYS A 48 -1.03 -3.07 -0.90
N THR A 49 -2.06 -3.78 -0.43
CA THR A 49 -3.30 -3.17 0.09
C THR A 49 -3.05 -2.32 1.32
N VAL A 50 -2.21 -2.79 2.25
CA VAL A 50 -1.85 -2.07 3.49
C VAL A 50 -0.66 -1.12 3.27
N GLY A 51 0.23 -1.45 2.33
CA GLY A 51 1.44 -0.68 2.03
C GLY A 51 1.14 0.65 1.35
N ALA A 52 0.18 0.70 0.41
CA ALA A 52 -0.20 1.93 -0.30
C ALA A 52 -0.57 3.10 0.65
N PRO A 53 -1.45 2.91 1.67
CA PRO A 53 -1.75 3.98 2.62
C PRO A 53 -0.55 4.34 3.51
N LEU A 54 0.32 3.39 3.85
CA LEU A 54 1.54 3.65 4.62
C LEU A 54 2.57 4.47 3.82
N PHE A 55 2.76 4.16 2.53
CA PHE A 55 3.61 4.95 1.64
C PHE A 55 3.11 6.39 1.52
N ARG A 56 1.79 6.58 1.36
CA ARG A 56 1.17 7.91 1.34
C ARG A 56 1.39 8.70 2.63
N TYR A 57 1.28 8.06 3.79
CA TYR A 57 1.58 8.70 5.07
C TYR A 57 3.04 9.17 5.13
N ARG A 58 3.98 8.27 4.80
CA ARG A 58 5.42 8.57 4.78
C ARG A 58 5.75 9.74 3.85
N ASP A 59 5.17 9.77 2.65
CA ASP A 59 5.47 10.80 1.66
C ASP A 59 4.97 12.18 2.11
N VAL A 60 3.79 12.25 2.75
CA VAL A 60 3.27 13.50 3.34
C VAL A 60 4.09 13.95 4.55
N GLU A 61 4.57 13.01 5.36
CA GLU A 61 5.41 13.32 6.52
C GLU A 61 6.81 13.80 6.10
N LEU A 62 7.37 13.22 5.03
CA LEU A 62 8.59 13.71 4.40
C LEU A 62 8.37 15.13 3.85
N GLU A 63 7.29 15.39 3.13
CA GLU A 63 6.98 16.72 2.59
C GLU A 63 6.91 17.81 3.68
N LYS A 64 6.28 17.50 4.82
CA LYS A 64 6.26 18.41 5.99
C LYS A 64 7.67 18.71 6.50
N ASN A 65 8.48 17.67 6.70
CA ASN A 65 9.86 17.82 7.16
C ASN A 65 10.76 18.61 6.19
N PHE A 66 10.48 18.56 4.88
CA PHE A 66 11.20 19.38 3.90
C PHE A 66 10.74 20.84 3.89
N LYS A 67 9.44 21.10 4.04
CA LYS A 67 8.89 22.46 4.11
C LYS A 67 9.32 23.22 5.37
N ASP A 68 9.43 22.54 6.51
CA ASP A 68 9.88 23.17 7.76
C ASP A 68 11.37 23.56 7.75
N ARG A 69 12.16 23.11 6.76
CA ARG A 69 13.58 23.44 6.61
C ARG A 69 13.87 24.52 5.55
N LEU A 70 12.85 25.03 4.88
CA LEU A 70 12.92 26.11 3.89
C LEU A 70 12.41 27.42 4.49
#